data_AF-D3KVK4-F1
#
_entry.id   AF-D3KVK4-F1
#
_cell.length_a   1.000
_cell.length_b   1.000
_cell.length_c   1.000
_cell.angle_alpha   90.00
_cell.angle_beta   90.00
_cell.angle_gamma   90.00
#
_symmetry.space_group_name_H-M   'P 1'
#
loop_
_entity.id
_entity.type
_entity.pdbx_description
1 polymer ?
#
loop_
_entity_poly.entity_id
_entity_poly.type
_entity_poly.pdbx_seq_one_letter_code
_entity_poly.pdbx_strand_id
1 'polypeptide(L)'
;MEIGETVEFIRHSKNISIKQVCGDYLTRQTYYRFIKNNLDISSKKLLYILDNLNVNVDEFLFISNNFKQYKEFIDMDTAKHYFECRNIEGLNHILDSYKDSKSTKEKNLFALVKVLLATLTEEDCLTERTYLSNYLINI
;
A
#
# COMPACT_ATOMS: atom_id res chain seq x y z
N MET A 1 -13.46 -2.28 -2.02
CA MET A 1 -14.52 -2.56 -1.02
C MET A 1 -14.33 -1.56 0.11
N GLU A 2 -15.41 -1.10 0.73
CA GLU A 2 -15.28 -0.27 1.93
C GLU A 2 -14.70 -1.10 3.10
N ILE A 3 -14.05 -0.45 4.07
CA ILE A 3 -13.33 -1.14 5.16
C ILE A 3 -14.27 -2.10 5.92
N GLY A 4 -15.49 -1.66 6.24
CA GLY A 4 -16.49 -2.48 6.94
C GLY A 4 -16.94 -3.70 6.12
N GLU A 5 -17.10 -3.54 4.81
CA GLU A 5 -17.45 -4.63 3.89
C GLU A 5 -16.31 -5.65 3.80
N THR A 6 -15.06 -5.20 3.74
CA THR A 6 -13.88 -6.08 3.74
C THR A 6 -13.81 -6.92 5.00
N VAL A 7 -14.05 -6.32 6.18
CA VAL A 7 -14.10 -7.04 7.45
C VAL A 7 -15.18 -8.13 7.42
N GLU A 8 -16.38 -7.79 6.94
CA GLU A 8 -17.50 -8.73 6.89
C GLU A 8 -17.25 -9.88 5.89
N PHE A 9 -16.64 -9.56 4.75
CA PHE A 9 -16.22 -10.54 3.75
C PHE A 9 -15.20 -11.54 4.31
N ILE A 10 -14.13 -11.05 4.97
CA ILE A 10 -13.10 -11.90 5.57
C ILE A 10 -13.72 -12.79 6.65
N ARG A 11 -14.54 -12.19 7.53
CA ARG A 11 -15.21 -12.91 8.62
C ARG A 11 -16.02 -14.09 8.09
N HIS A 12 -16.85 -13.85 7.08
CA HIS A 12 -17.66 -14.89 6.45
C HIS A 12 -16.79 -15.97 5.78
N SER A 13 -15.76 -15.55 5.03
CA SER A 13 -14.85 -16.47 4.34
C SER A 13 -14.12 -17.41 5.29
N LYS A 14 -13.79 -16.94 6.50
CA LYS A 14 -13.11 -17.73 7.55
C LYS A 14 -14.06 -18.42 8.54
N ASN A 15 -15.38 -18.32 8.34
CA ASN A 15 -16.40 -18.86 9.26
C ASN A 15 -16.25 -18.38 10.72
N ILE A 16 -15.82 -17.13 10.91
CA ILE A 16 -15.62 -16.56 12.26
C ILE A 16 -16.94 -15.92 12.72
N SER A 17 -17.38 -16.22 13.93
CA SER A 17 -18.58 -15.62 14.49
C SER A 17 -18.35 -14.15 14.88
N ILE A 18 -19.39 -13.33 14.84
CA ILE A 18 -19.30 -11.93 15.30
C ILE A 18 -18.84 -11.85 16.76
N LYS A 19 -19.20 -12.84 17.60
CA LYS A 19 -18.72 -12.91 18.99
C LYS A 19 -17.20 -13.02 19.05
N GLN A 20 -16.60 -13.88 18.21
CA GLN A 20 -15.15 -14.04 18.15
C GLN A 20 -14.46 -12.78 17.62
N VAL A 21 -15.00 -12.15 16.57
CA VAL A 21 -14.44 -10.89 16.04
C VAL A 21 -14.50 -9.76 17.07
N CYS A 22 -15.61 -9.63 17.79
CA CYS A 22 -15.81 -8.59 18.78
C CYS A 22 -14.96 -8.80 20.04
N GLY A 23 -14.74 -10.06 20.43
CA GLY A 23 -14.11 -10.44 21.69
C GLY A 23 -14.68 -9.64 22.87
N ASP A 24 -13.79 -9.16 23.73
CA ASP A 24 -14.14 -8.35 24.91
C ASP A 24 -13.98 -6.84 24.65
N TYR A 25 -13.45 -6.45 23.47
CA TYR A 25 -13.10 -5.06 23.17
C TYR A 25 -14.17 -4.30 22.38
N LEU A 26 -15.02 -5.01 21.61
CA LEU A 26 -16.11 -4.40 20.85
C LEU A 26 -17.48 -4.95 21.27
N THR A 27 -18.49 -4.08 21.26
CA THR A 27 -19.88 -4.54 21.34
C THR A 27 -20.38 -4.96 19.96
N ARG A 28 -21.31 -5.92 19.91
CA ARG A 28 -22.00 -6.29 18.66
C ARG A 28 -22.66 -5.09 17.97
N GLN A 29 -23.22 -4.16 18.75
CA GLN A 29 -23.85 -2.96 18.20
C GLN A 29 -22.84 -2.07 17.48
N THR A 30 -21.64 -1.88 18.06
CA THR A 30 -20.53 -1.16 17.41
C THR A 30 -20.13 -1.85 16.11
N TYR A 31 -19.97 -3.18 16.14
CA TYR A 31 -19.64 -3.97 14.94
C TYR A 31 -20.66 -3.78 13.82
N TYR A 32 -21.95 -3.93 14.11
CA TYR A 32 -23.01 -3.79 13.11
C TYR A 32 -23.09 -2.38 12.51
N ARG A 33 -22.87 -1.35 13.32
CA ARG A 33 -22.83 0.03 12.82
C ARG A 33 -21.61 0.28 11.94
N PHE A 34 -20.47 -0.30 12.30
CA PHE A 34 -19.24 -0.21 11.53
C PHE A 34 -19.36 -0.87 10.16
N ILE A 35 -19.81 -2.14 10.08
CA ILE A 35 -19.93 -2.84 8.78
C ILE A 35 -20.95 -2.20 7.82
N LYS A 36 -21.92 -1.46 8.36
CA LYS A 36 -22.93 -0.71 7.58
C LYS A 36 -22.49 0.72 7.23
N ASN A 37 -21.22 1.08 7.47
CA ASN A 37 -20.68 2.44 7.29
C ASN A 37 -21.46 3.54 8.04
N ASN A 38 -22.10 3.18 9.16
CA ASN A 38 -22.86 4.09 10.04
C ASN A 38 -22.07 4.53 11.28
N LEU A 39 -20.79 4.16 11.34
CA LEU A 39 -19.86 4.47 12.42
C LEU A 39 -18.42 4.24 11.98
N ASP A 40 -17.59 5.27 12.06
CA ASP A 40 -16.14 5.10 11.99
C ASP A 40 -15.61 4.50 13.29
N ILE A 41 -14.62 3.62 13.15
CA ILE A 41 -13.90 3.06 14.29
C ILE A 41 -12.47 3.60 14.33
N SER A 42 -11.89 3.61 15.53
CA SER A 42 -10.47 3.94 15.66
C SER A 42 -9.60 2.85 15.05
N SER A 43 -8.37 3.21 14.64
CA SER A 43 -7.36 2.27 14.14
C SER A 43 -7.07 1.16 15.17
N LYS A 44 -7.09 1.45 16.47
CA LYS A 44 -6.94 0.44 17.53
C LYS A 44 -8.05 -0.63 17.50
N LYS A 45 -9.30 -0.24 17.26
CA LYS A 45 -10.42 -1.19 17.10
C LYS A 45 -10.30 -1.99 15.81
N LEU A 46 -9.87 -1.35 14.72
CA LEU A 46 -9.61 -2.06 13.46
C LEU A 46 -8.53 -3.13 13.64
N LEU A 47 -7.37 -2.76 14.21
CA LEU A 47 -6.28 -3.70 14.45
C LEU A 47 -6.71 -4.88 15.34
N TYR A 48 -7.53 -4.63 16.37
CA TYR A 48 -8.10 -5.69 17.20
C TYR A 48 -9.02 -6.64 16.40
N ILE A 49 -9.87 -6.09 15.53
CA ILE A 49 -10.70 -6.90 14.63
C ILE A 49 -9.83 -7.76 13.71
N LEU A 50 -8.78 -7.18 13.12
CA LEU A 50 -7.88 -7.87 12.20
C LEU A 50 -7.12 -9.02 12.89
N ASP A 51 -6.67 -8.80 14.12
CA ASP A 51 -6.02 -9.83 14.96
C ASP A 51 -6.98 -11.01 15.20
N ASN A 52 -8.23 -10.74 15.58
CA ASN A 52 -9.25 -11.78 15.76
C ASN A 52 -9.66 -12.48 14.45
N LEU A 53 -9.41 -11.87 13.29
CA LEU A 53 -9.61 -12.47 11.97
C LEU A 53 -8.37 -13.24 11.47
N ASN A 54 -7.26 -13.21 12.21
CA ASN A 54 -5.96 -13.71 11.79
C ASN A 54 -5.55 -13.15 10.43
N VAL A 55 -5.62 -11.83 10.27
CA VAL A 55 -5.28 -11.10 9.04
C VAL A 55 -4.40 -9.92 9.42
N ASN A 56 -3.30 -9.71 8.71
CA ASN A 56 -2.47 -8.52 8.89
C ASN A 56 -2.98 -7.34 8.04
N VAL A 57 -2.42 -6.14 8.25
CA VAL A 57 -2.87 -4.93 7.54
C VAL A 57 -2.67 -5.04 6.02
N ASP A 58 -1.57 -5.62 5.57
CA ASP A 58 -1.24 -5.72 4.15
C ASP A 58 -2.21 -6.66 3.41
N GLU A 59 -2.49 -7.83 3.97
CA GLU A 59 -3.48 -8.78 3.47
C GLU A 59 -4.88 -8.14 3.48
N PHE A 60 -5.24 -7.43 4.55
CA PHE A 60 -6.51 -6.70 4.62
C PHE A 60 -6.63 -5.68 3.49
N LEU A 61 -5.61 -4.85 3.26
CA LEU A 61 -5.61 -3.84 2.19
C LEU A 61 -5.66 -4.49 0.81
N PHE A 62 -4.96 -5.61 0.62
CA PHE A 62 -5.02 -6.38 -0.63
C PHE A 62 -6.44 -6.89 -0.93
N ILE A 63 -7.11 -7.48 0.06
CA ILE A 63 -8.50 -7.94 -0.06
C ILE A 63 -9.43 -6.74 -0.29
N SER A 64 -9.24 -5.66 0.47
CA SER A 64 -10.02 -4.41 0.33
C SER A 64 -9.92 -3.81 -1.06
N ASN A 65 -8.75 -3.93 -1.69
CA ASN A 65 -8.49 -3.54 -3.07
C ASN A 65 -8.91 -4.59 -4.11
N ASN A 66 -9.86 -5.48 -3.77
CA ASN A 66 -10.35 -6.55 -4.64
C ASN A 66 -9.25 -7.48 -5.15
N PHE A 67 -8.30 -7.84 -4.29
CA PHE A 67 -7.17 -8.73 -4.61
C PHE A 67 -6.28 -8.18 -5.73
N LYS A 68 -6.19 -6.85 -5.86
CA LYS A 68 -5.28 -6.17 -6.78
C LYS A 68 -4.15 -5.52 -5.99
N GLN A 69 -2.93 -5.68 -6.47
CA GLN A 69 -1.82 -4.86 -5.98
C GLN A 69 -1.97 -3.44 -6.50
N TYR A 70 -1.53 -2.45 -5.72
CA TYR A 70 -1.45 -1.08 -6.21
C TYR A 70 -0.36 -0.99 -7.27
N LYS A 71 -0.65 -0.24 -8.34
CA LYS A 71 0.23 -0.11 -9.51
C LYS A 71 1.64 0.31 -9.10
N GLU A 72 1.76 1.23 -8.15
CA GLU A 72 3.03 1.77 -7.68
C GLU A 72 3.93 0.71 -7.03
N PHE A 73 3.35 -0.29 -6.33
CA PHE A 73 4.13 -1.40 -5.79
C PHE A 73 4.59 -2.35 -6.89
N ILE A 74 3.75 -2.61 -7.90
CA ILE A 74 4.11 -3.41 -9.07
C ILE A 74 5.24 -2.73 -9.85
N ASP A 75 5.12 -1.43 -10.10
CA ASP A 75 6.10 -0.66 -10.85
C ASP A 75 7.41 -0.51 -10.08
N MET A 76 7.36 -0.45 -8.75
CA MET A 76 8.57 -0.49 -7.91
C MET A 76 9.30 -1.84 -7.98
N ASP A 77 8.59 -2.96 -7.93
CA ASP A 77 9.18 -4.29 -8.07
C ASP A 77 9.73 -4.51 -9.49
N THR A 78 9.00 -4.03 -10.50
CA THR A 78 9.42 -4.05 -11.90
C THR A 78 10.68 -3.19 -12.12
N ALA A 79 10.75 -2.00 -11.51
CA ALA A 79 11.92 -1.13 -11.57
C ALA A 79 13.14 -1.80 -10.93
N LYS A 80 12.97 -2.47 -9.78
CA LYS A 80 14.03 -3.25 -9.15
C LYS A 80 14.53 -4.35 -10.08
N HIS A 81 13.63 -5.14 -10.67
CA HIS A 81 13.97 -6.18 -11.62
C HIS A 81 14.73 -5.63 -12.85
N TYR A 82 14.26 -4.54 -13.44
CA TYR A 82 14.94 -3.89 -14.55
C TYR A 82 16.33 -3.37 -14.18
N PHE A 83 16.50 -2.83 -12.96
CA PHE A 83 17.81 -2.43 -12.48
C PHE A 83 18.77 -3.63 -12.34
N GLU A 84 18.32 -4.73 -11.74
CA GLU A 84 19.10 -5.95 -11.57
C GLU A 84 19.53 -6.56 -12.91
N CYS A 85 18.63 -6.56 -13.90
CA CYS A 85 18.92 -7.04 -15.26
C CYS A 85 19.57 -5.98 -16.16
N ARG A 86 19.92 -4.79 -15.64
CA ARG A 86 20.47 -3.66 -16.38
C ARG A 86 19.63 -3.23 -17.60
N ASN A 87 18.31 -3.41 -17.53
CA ASN A 87 17.36 -3.02 -18.56
C ASN A 87 17.05 -1.52 -18.51
N ILE A 88 17.89 -0.73 -19.19
CA ILE A 88 17.77 0.73 -19.29
C ILE A 88 16.45 1.14 -19.96
N GLU A 89 16.03 0.44 -21.01
CA GLU A 89 14.79 0.76 -21.74
C GLU A 89 13.56 0.58 -20.85
N GLY A 90 13.51 -0.51 -20.09
CA GLY A 90 12.45 -0.78 -19.12
C GLY A 90 12.36 0.29 -18.03
N LEU A 91 13.50 0.76 -17.50
CA LEU A 91 13.54 1.86 -16.52
C LEU A 91 13.02 3.17 -17.14
N ASN A 92 13.39 3.48 -18.38
CA ASN A 92 12.89 4.67 -19.08
C ASN A 92 11.38 4.61 -19.31
N HIS A 93 10.83 3.44 -19.65
CA HIS A 93 9.38 3.26 -19.80
C HIS A 93 8.62 3.53 -18.50
N ILE A 94 9.18 3.13 -17.35
CA ILE A 94 8.60 3.46 -16.05
C ILE A 94 8.68 4.97 -15.81
N LEU A 95 9.83 5.61 -16.07
CA LEU A 95 9.96 7.08 -15.93
C LEU A 95 8.91 7.83 -16.75
N ASP A 96 8.71 7.44 -18.01
CA ASP A 96 7.72 8.06 -18.90
C ASP A 96 6.30 8.02 -18.31
N SER A 97 5.96 6.90 -17.64
CA SER A 97 4.66 6.73 -16.98
C SER A 97 4.46 7.67 -15.79
N TYR A 98 5.52 8.26 -15.25
CA TYR A 98 5.52 9.09 -14.04
C TYR A 98 6.13 10.50 -14.27
N LYS A 99 6.33 10.94 -15.51
CA LYS A 99 6.86 12.28 -15.83
C LYS A 99 5.97 13.41 -15.33
N ASP A 100 4.65 13.26 -15.52
CA ASP A 100 3.65 14.29 -15.16
C ASP A 100 2.99 14.02 -13.80
N SER A 101 3.69 13.29 -12.93
CA SER A 101 3.17 12.84 -11.66
C SER A 101 2.78 13.96 -10.70
N LYS A 102 1.56 13.86 -10.17
CA LYS A 102 0.98 14.89 -9.30
C LYS A 102 1.07 14.52 -7.83
N SER A 103 0.99 13.23 -7.51
CA SER A 103 1.04 12.77 -6.13
C SER A 103 2.47 12.61 -5.61
N THR A 104 2.65 12.76 -4.30
CA THR A 104 3.96 12.56 -3.65
C THR A 104 4.50 11.16 -3.87
N LYS A 105 3.64 10.13 -3.83
CA LYS A 105 4.05 8.74 -4.03
C LYS A 105 4.64 8.51 -5.42
N GLU A 106 3.97 9.02 -6.43
CA GLU A 106 4.43 8.91 -7.82
C GLU A 106 5.73 9.70 -8.05
N LYS A 107 5.86 10.90 -7.47
CA LYS A 107 7.11 11.68 -7.53
C LYS A 107 8.28 10.95 -6.88
N ASN A 108 8.04 10.27 -5.76
CA ASN A 108 9.06 9.44 -5.11
C ASN A 108 9.48 8.27 -6.01
N LEU A 109 8.52 7.60 -6.66
CA LEU A 109 8.83 6.53 -7.60
C LEU A 109 9.61 7.05 -8.80
N PHE A 110 9.22 8.18 -9.39
CA PHE A 110 9.96 8.82 -10.47
C PHE A 110 11.43 9.10 -10.06
N ALA A 111 11.62 9.78 -8.92
CA ALA A 111 12.95 10.11 -8.43
C ALA A 111 13.79 8.85 -8.16
N LEU A 112 13.18 7.80 -7.59
CA LEU A 112 13.85 6.52 -7.34
C LEU A 112 14.33 5.89 -8.64
N VAL A 113 13.45 5.77 -9.64
CA VAL A 113 13.78 5.17 -10.93
C VAL A 113 14.85 5.98 -11.65
N LYS A 114 14.82 7.32 -11.56
CA LYS A 114 15.85 8.19 -12.16
C LYS A 114 17.22 7.98 -11.50
N VAL A 115 17.27 7.82 -10.18
CA VAL A 115 18.52 7.48 -9.46
C VAL A 115 19.03 6.09 -9.85
N LEU A 116 18.15 5.09 -9.98
CA LEU A 116 18.54 3.74 -10.43
C LEU A 116 19.13 3.79 -11.85
N LEU A 117 18.47 4.51 -12.77
CA LEU A 117 18.93 4.68 -14.14
C LEU A 117 20.29 5.38 -14.19
N ALA A 118 20.44 6.50 -13.48
CA ALA A 118 21.70 7.25 -13.40
C ALA A 118 22.86 6.41 -12.82
N THR A 119 22.55 5.48 -11.91
CA THR A 119 23.54 4.53 -11.38
C THR A 119 24.05 3.56 -12.45
N LEU A 120 23.22 3.22 -13.46
CA LEU A 120 23.62 2.37 -14.58
C LEU A 120 24.28 3.13 -15.73
N THR A 121 23.89 4.38 -15.95
CA THR A 121 24.37 5.21 -17.07
C THR A 121 25.50 6.17 -16.69
N GLU A 122 25.85 6.25 -15.40
CA GLU A 122 26.80 7.23 -14.84
C GLU A 122 26.39 8.69 -15.06
N GLU A 123 25.08 8.94 -15.26
CA GLU A 123 24.51 10.29 -15.33
C GLU A 123 24.45 10.97 -13.96
N ASP A 124 24.40 12.31 -13.96
CA ASP A 124 24.12 13.06 -12.73
C ASP A 124 22.64 12.92 -12.33
N CYS A 125 22.41 12.70 -11.03
CA CYS A 125 21.09 12.58 -10.41
C CYS A 125 21.05 13.28 -9.04
N LEU A 126 21.89 14.30 -8.83
CA LEU A 126 21.99 15.00 -7.56
C LEU A 126 20.65 15.58 -7.11
N THR A 127 19.84 16.10 -8.04
CA THR A 127 18.53 16.68 -7.77
C THR A 127 17.57 15.65 -7.17
N GLU A 128 17.39 14.51 -7.82
CA GLU A 128 16.50 13.44 -7.41
C GLU A 128 16.99 12.76 -6.12
N ARG A 129 18.31 12.58 -5.99
CA ARG A 129 18.91 12.06 -4.76
C ARG A 129 18.67 12.99 -3.58
N THR A 130 18.87 14.29 -3.76
CA THR A 130 18.61 15.31 -2.72
C THR A 130 17.12 15.35 -2.37
N TYR A 131 16.24 15.29 -3.36
CA TYR A 131 14.80 15.21 -3.14
C TYR A 131 14.42 14.00 -2.29
N LEU A 132 14.92 12.80 -2.63
CA LEU A 132 14.64 11.58 -1.87
C LEU A 132 15.21 11.62 -0.46
N SER A 133 16.44 12.10 -0.28
CA SER A 133 17.07 12.26 1.06
C SER A 133 16.25 13.19 1.95
N ASN A 134 15.83 14.34 1.43
CA ASN A 134 14.97 15.28 2.13
C ASN A 134 13.62 14.64 2.48
N TYR A 135 13.01 13.92 1.55
CA TYR A 135 11.71 13.29 1.75
C TYR A 135 11.75 12.17 2.80
N LEU A 136 12.79 11.31 2.76
CA LEU A 136 12.86 10.11 3.59
C LEU A 136 13.41 10.37 4.99
N ILE A 137 14.42 11.24 5.10
CA ILE A 137 15.21 11.39 6.34
C ILE A 137 15.36 12.87 6.75
N ASN A 138 14.95 13.81 5.90
CA ASN A 138 15.06 15.26 6.15
C ASN A 138 16.51 15.66 6.53
N ILE A 139 17.47 15.16 5.75
CA ILE A 139 18.92 15.43 5.84
C ILE A 139 19.32 16.35 4.70
#